data_AF-A0A961XZ51-F1
#
_entry.id   AF-A0A961XZ51-F1
#
_cell.length_a   1.000
_cell.length_b   1.000
_cell.length_c   1.000
_cell.angle_alpha   90.00
_cell.angle_beta   90.00
_cell.angle_gamma   90.00
#
_symmetry.space_group_name_H-M   'P 1'
#
loop_
_entity.id
_entity.type
_entity.pdbx_description
1 polymer ?
#
loop_
_entity_poly.entity_id
_entity_poly.type
_entity_poly.pdbx_seq_one_letter_code
_entity_poly.pdbx_strand_id
1 'polypeptide(L)'
;MSLKSTFAKLLNATRAASAQIKQSVGDLRDKRLSILDEIDRIQSLPALREEVISAIDHGLDRMIADGQHGVYTPALMRNPDGPVFRPPQPEAMIGLLVGANRKAFREQLIALIDESYNQPEMPQEDRVRELKRLRTDLHDVEMAEEVLIREAERVGSPILRRRDADGDILLRADSEFA
;
A
#
# COMPACT_ATOMS: atom_id res chain seq x y z
N MET A 1 12.88 -58.90 -14.36
CA MET A 1 13.43 -57.61 -13.86
C MET A 1 13.94 -57.82 -12.44
N SER A 2 15.13 -57.32 -12.11
CA SER A 2 15.70 -57.44 -10.75
C SER A 2 15.08 -56.42 -9.81
N LEU A 3 14.73 -56.82 -8.58
CA LEU A 3 14.21 -55.97 -7.50
C LEU A 3 15.09 -54.71 -7.28
N LYS A 4 16.41 -54.86 -7.44
CA LYS A 4 17.37 -53.75 -7.33
C LYS A 4 17.17 -52.68 -8.41
N SER A 5 16.82 -53.09 -9.63
CA SER A 5 16.58 -52.17 -10.75
C SER A 5 15.28 -51.38 -10.58
N THR A 6 14.24 -52.00 -10.02
CA THR A 6 12.96 -51.33 -9.73
C THR A 6 13.13 -50.33 -8.58
N PHE A 7 13.83 -50.71 -7.52
CA PHE A 7 14.10 -49.82 -6.38
C PHE A 7 14.93 -48.60 -6.80
N ALA A 8 15.98 -48.79 -7.60
CA ALA A 8 16.78 -47.68 -8.12
C ALA A 8 15.96 -46.70 -8.99
N LYS A 9 15.05 -47.22 -9.83
CA LYS A 9 14.14 -46.38 -10.63
C LYS A 9 13.19 -45.58 -9.76
N LEU A 10 12.58 -46.20 -8.75
CA LEU A 10 11.68 -45.51 -7.81
C LEU A 10 12.42 -44.40 -7.05
N LEU A 11 13.62 -44.69 -6.55
CA LEU A 11 14.41 -43.72 -5.78
C LEU A 11 14.84 -42.53 -6.64
N ASN A 12 15.20 -42.76 -7.91
CA ASN A 12 15.49 -41.68 -8.86
C ASN A 12 14.23 -40.85 -9.18
N ALA A 13 13.07 -41.49 -9.33
CA ALA A 13 11.81 -40.78 -9.55
C ALA A 13 11.43 -39.90 -8.34
N THR A 14 11.59 -40.41 -7.12
CA THR A 14 11.35 -39.62 -5.89
C THR A 14 12.31 -38.43 -5.78
N ARG A 15 13.59 -38.61 -6.12
CA ARG A 15 14.56 -37.50 -6.15
C ARG A 15 14.19 -36.44 -7.17
N ALA A 16 13.79 -36.86 -8.37
CA ALA A 16 13.35 -35.94 -9.42
C ALA A 16 12.10 -35.16 -9.00
N ALA A 17 11.11 -35.84 -8.41
CA ALA A 17 9.90 -35.19 -7.89
C ALA A 17 10.22 -34.18 -6.77
N SER A 18 11.08 -34.54 -5.81
CA SER A 18 11.50 -33.62 -4.75
C SER A 18 12.25 -32.41 -5.30
N ALA A 19 13.12 -32.60 -6.28
CA ALA A 19 13.81 -31.49 -6.95
C ALA A 19 12.83 -30.57 -7.69
N GLN A 20 11.84 -31.15 -8.38
CA GLN A 20 10.81 -30.39 -9.08
C GLN A 20 9.96 -29.57 -8.11
N ILE A 21 9.50 -30.14 -6.98
CA ILE A 21 8.73 -29.40 -5.98
C ILE A 21 9.55 -28.24 -5.40
N LYS A 22 10.83 -28.47 -5.09
CA LYS A 22 11.72 -27.40 -4.60
C LYS A 22 11.89 -26.28 -5.63
N GLN A 23 12.02 -26.63 -6.90
CA GLN A 23 12.08 -25.65 -7.99
C GLN A 23 10.78 -24.87 -8.07
N SER A 24 9.61 -25.53 -8.06
CA SER A 24 8.31 -24.87 -8.13
C SER A 24 8.06 -23.94 -6.94
N VAL A 25 8.46 -24.32 -5.72
CA VAL A 25 8.43 -23.40 -4.55
C VAL A 25 9.37 -22.22 -4.77
N GLY A 26 10.55 -22.43 -5.36
CA GLY A 26 11.46 -21.36 -5.77
C GLY A 26 10.81 -20.38 -6.74
N ASP A 27 10.20 -20.91 -7.81
CA ASP A 27 9.53 -20.10 -8.84
C ASP A 27 8.37 -19.27 -8.25
N LEU A 28 7.60 -19.83 -7.31
CA LEU A 28 6.55 -19.10 -6.60
C LEU A 28 7.10 -17.97 -5.72
N ARG A 29 8.25 -18.20 -5.05
CA ARG A 29 8.92 -17.16 -4.25
C ARG A 29 9.46 -16.02 -5.11
N ASP A 30 10.05 -16.36 -6.25
CA ASP A 30 10.51 -15.35 -7.21
C ASP A 30 9.31 -14.56 -7.77
N LYS A 31 8.21 -15.25 -8.07
CA LYS A 31 6.96 -14.59 -8.48
C LYS A 31 6.42 -13.67 -7.40
N ARG A 32 6.41 -14.11 -6.14
CA ARG A 32 6.02 -13.27 -5.00
C ARG A 32 6.86 -12.00 -4.92
N LEU A 33 8.18 -12.11 -4.98
CA LEU A 33 9.08 -10.95 -4.93
C LEU A 33 8.76 -9.97 -6.06
N SER A 34 8.53 -10.47 -7.28
CA SER A 34 8.13 -9.61 -8.40
C SER A 34 6.80 -8.87 -8.17
N ILE A 35 5.85 -9.48 -7.46
CA ILE A 35 4.57 -8.83 -7.11
C ILE A 35 4.79 -7.75 -6.04
N LEU A 36 5.65 -8.02 -5.04
CA LEU A 36 5.98 -7.03 -4.02
C LEU A 36 6.71 -5.83 -4.61
N ASP A 37 7.69 -6.05 -5.49
CA ASP A 37 8.40 -4.98 -6.20
C ASP A 37 7.42 -4.11 -7.02
N GLU A 38 6.44 -4.75 -7.65
CA GLU A 38 5.41 -4.07 -8.42
C GLU A 38 4.44 -3.26 -7.54
N ILE A 39 4.07 -3.79 -6.37
CA ILE A 39 3.28 -3.08 -5.37
C ILE A 39 4.04 -1.82 -4.90
N ASP A 40 5.31 -1.96 -4.56
CA ASP A 40 6.15 -0.86 -4.10
C ASP A 40 6.33 0.19 -5.19
N ARG A 41 6.55 -0.26 -6.44
CA ARG A 41 6.58 0.62 -7.62
C ARG A 41 5.30 1.43 -7.72
N ILE A 42 4.13 0.79 -7.73
CA ILE A 42 2.83 1.48 -7.85
C ILE A 42 2.60 2.43 -6.67
N GLN A 43 2.97 2.05 -5.44
CA GLN A 43 2.82 2.93 -4.28
C GLN A 43 3.71 4.17 -4.37
N SER A 44 4.90 4.05 -4.97
CA SER A 44 5.84 5.16 -5.14
C SER A 44 5.44 6.16 -6.23
N LEU A 45 4.55 5.79 -7.17
CA LEU A 45 4.16 6.69 -8.25
C LEU A 45 3.44 7.93 -7.68
N PRO A 46 3.65 9.14 -8.24
CA PRO A 46 2.83 10.29 -7.90
C PRO A 46 1.37 10.10 -8.35
N ALA A 47 0.43 10.69 -7.61
CA ALA A 47 -0.96 10.84 -8.05
C ALA A 47 -1.04 11.83 -9.23
N LEU A 48 -2.18 11.88 -9.94
CA LEU A 48 -2.31 12.82 -11.04
C LEU A 48 -2.10 14.26 -10.57
N ARG A 49 -1.38 15.05 -11.36
CA ARG A 49 -1.09 16.44 -11.03
C ARG A 49 -2.35 17.25 -10.74
N GLU A 50 -3.39 17.05 -11.54
CA GLU A 50 -4.68 17.72 -11.37
C GLU A 50 -5.38 17.33 -10.06
N GLU A 51 -5.31 16.05 -9.66
CA GLU A 51 -5.88 15.56 -8.40
C GLU A 51 -5.15 16.19 -7.20
N VAL A 52 -3.82 16.30 -7.27
CA VAL A 52 -3.01 16.92 -6.20
C VAL A 52 -3.29 18.42 -6.11
N ILE A 53 -3.40 19.13 -7.24
CA ILE A 53 -3.76 20.54 -7.26
C ILE A 53 -5.16 20.75 -6.65
N SER A 54 -6.12 19.90 -7.02
CA SER A 54 -7.46 19.94 -6.44
C SER A 54 -7.45 19.70 -4.92
N ALA A 55 -6.65 18.74 -4.45
CA ALA A 55 -6.47 18.48 -3.03
C ALA A 55 -5.82 19.67 -2.28
N ILE A 56 -4.84 20.34 -2.90
CA ILE A 56 -4.25 21.58 -2.36
C ILE A 56 -5.32 22.66 -2.24
N ASP A 57 -6.08 22.90 -3.31
CA ASP A 57 -7.14 23.91 -3.33
C ASP A 57 -8.18 23.64 -2.23
N HIS A 58 -8.63 22.39 -2.07
CA HIS A 58 -9.54 22.01 -0.99
C HIS A 58 -8.93 22.16 0.42
N GLY A 59 -7.66 21.82 0.59
CA GLY A 59 -6.94 21.99 1.85
C GLY A 59 -6.84 23.45 2.27
N LEU A 60 -6.48 24.33 1.33
CA LEU A 60 -6.43 25.78 1.55
C LEU A 60 -7.81 26.33 1.93
N ASP A 61 -8.86 25.94 1.20
CA ASP A 61 -10.21 26.42 1.48
C ASP A 61 -10.70 25.99 2.88
N ARG A 62 -10.36 24.76 3.32
CA ARG A 62 -10.65 24.30 4.68
C ARG A 62 -9.92 25.13 5.73
N MET A 63 -8.62 25.36 5.56
CA MET A 63 -7.83 26.19 6.48
C MET A 63 -8.40 27.60 6.60
N ILE A 64 -8.85 28.18 5.50
CA ILE A 64 -9.49 29.51 5.48
C ILE A 64 -10.80 29.48 6.28
N ALA A 65 -11.64 28.47 6.06
CA ALA A 65 -12.91 28.32 6.76
C ALA A 65 -12.72 28.15 8.27
N ASP A 66 -11.76 27.31 8.68
CA ASP A 66 -11.39 27.10 10.08
C ASP A 66 -10.85 28.40 10.71
N GLY A 67 -10.01 29.13 9.95
CA GLY A 67 -9.49 30.44 10.36
C GLY A 67 -10.58 31.47 10.60
N GLN A 68 -11.55 31.56 9.68
CA GLN A 68 -12.70 32.45 9.81
C GLN A 68 -13.60 32.08 11.00
N HIS A 69 -13.83 30.78 11.23
CA HIS A 69 -14.58 30.30 12.40
C HIS A 69 -13.88 30.61 13.73
N GLY A 70 -12.54 30.57 13.74
CA GLY A 70 -11.75 30.91 14.92
C GLY A 70 -11.76 32.39 15.30
N VAL A 71 -12.27 33.28 14.44
CA VAL A 71 -12.45 34.71 14.78
C VAL A 71 -13.77 34.91 15.51
N TYR A 72 -13.71 35.21 16.79
CA TYR A 72 -14.89 35.57 17.57
C TYR A 72 -15.33 37.02 17.33
N THR A 73 -15.93 37.27 16.16
CA THR A 73 -16.48 38.58 15.78
C THR A 73 -17.60 39.11 16.70
N PRO A 74 -18.40 38.29 17.42
CA PRO A 74 -19.42 38.83 18.32
C PRO A 74 -18.88 39.67 19.46
N ALA A 75 -17.66 39.41 19.97
CA ALA A 75 -17.05 40.26 21.01
C ALA A 75 -16.74 41.69 20.54
N LEU A 76 -16.64 41.91 19.22
CA LEU A 76 -16.44 43.24 18.65
C LEU A 76 -17.75 44.01 18.48
N MET A 77 -18.88 43.31 18.35
CA MET A 77 -20.16 43.93 17.99
C MET A 77 -21.20 43.93 19.12
N ARG A 78 -21.13 42.98 20.05
CA ARG A 78 -22.20 42.69 21.02
C ARG A 78 -21.74 42.71 22.47
N ASN A 79 -20.52 43.18 22.75
CA ASN A 79 -20.01 43.27 24.11
C ASN A 79 -20.58 44.52 24.81
N PRO A 80 -21.33 44.38 25.92
CA PRO A 80 -21.90 45.50 26.66
C PRO A 80 -20.84 46.43 27.27
N ASP A 81 -19.64 45.91 27.53
CA ASP A 81 -18.52 46.68 28.09
C ASP A 81 -17.70 47.42 27.01
N GLY A 82 -18.13 47.35 25.75
CA GLY A 82 -17.45 47.95 24.60
C GLY A 82 -16.69 46.94 23.74
N PRO A 83 -16.24 47.35 22.53
CA PRO A 83 -15.61 46.44 21.58
C PRO A 83 -14.26 45.96 22.10
N VAL A 84 -14.09 44.64 22.20
CA VAL A 84 -12.81 44.02 22.62
C VAL A 84 -12.32 43.10 21.51
N PHE A 85 -11.16 43.42 20.95
CA PHE A 85 -10.47 42.52 20.04
C PHE A 85 -9.72 41.45 20.84
N ARG A 86 -10.18 40.21 20.71
CA ARG A 86 -9.44 39.05 21.22
C ARG A 86 -8.69 38.43 20.03
N PRO A 87 -7.35 38.39 20.08
CA PRO A 87 -6.59 37.77 18.99
C PRO A 87 -7.05 36.30 18.83
N PRO A 88 -7.25 35.83 17.59
CA PRO A 88 -7.57 34.43 17.35
C PRO A 88 -6.44 33.51 17.84
N GLN A 89 -6.75 32.24 18.05
CA GLN A 89 -5.72 31.22 18.31
C GLN A 89 -4.74 31.14 17.11
N PRO A 90 -3.48 30.72 17.33
CA PRO A 90 -2.47 30.66 16.27
C PRO A 90 -2.93 29.92 15.01
N GLU A 91 -3.66 28.82 15.16
CA GLU A 91 -4.19 28.01 14.05
C GLU A 91 -5.19 28.82 13.22
N ALA A 92 -6.06 29.58 13.90
CA ALA A 92 -7.02 30.44 13.23
C ALA A 92 -6.35 31.62 12.52
N MET A 93 -5.30 32.19 13.13
CA MET A 93 -4.48 33.21 12.49
C MET A 93 -3.81 32.71 11.21
N ILE A 94 -3.29 31.48 11.21
CA ILE A 94 -2.71 30.85 10.00
C ILE A 94 -3.77 30.75 8.91
N GLY A 95 -4.97 30.26 9.22
CA GLY A 95 -6.07 30.17 8.26
C GLY A 95 -6.45 31.53 7.64
N LEU A 96 -6.47 32.59 8.44
CA LEU A 96 -6.73 33.96 7.97
C LEU A 96 -5.60 34.50 7.08
N LEU A 97 -4.33 34.24 7.44
CA LEU A 97 -3.16 34.66 6.66
C LEU A 97 -3.12 33.93 5.30
N VAL A 98 -3.44 32.63 5.30
CA VAL A 98 -3.61 31.84 4.09
C VAL A 98 -4.76 32.40 3.25
N GLY A 99 -5.89 32.77 3.87
CA GLY A 99 -7.00 33.40 3.16
C GLY A 99 -6.66 34.71 2.49
N ALA A 100 -5.91 35.58 3.19
CA ALA A 100 -5.44 36.84 2.63
C ALA A 100 -4.46 36.67 1.45
N ASN A 101 -3.74 35.55 1.41
CA ASN A 101 -2.67 35.28 0.43
C ASN A 101 -2.90 33.99 -0.37
N ARG A 102 -4.16 33.55 -0.55
CA ARG A 102 -4.49 32.20 -1.07
C ARG A 102 -3.76 31.89 -2.37
N LYS A 103 -3.72 32.85 -3.30
CA LYS A 103 -3.07 32.71 -4.59
C LYS A 103 -1.56 32.43 -4.45
N ALA A 104 -0.87 33.20 -3.61
CA ALA A 104 0.57 33.05 -3.42
C ALA A 104 0.92 31.70 -2.75
N PHE A 105 0.16 31.29 -1.72
CA PHE A 105 0.32 29.98 -1.10
C PHE A 105 0.08 28.83 -2.09
N ARG A 106 -0.99 28.92 -2.90
CA ARG A 106 -1.29 27.94 -3.93
C ARG A 106 -0.16 27.82 -4.95
N GLU A 107 0.31 28.95 -5.49
CA GLU A 107 1.40 28.96 -6.47
C GLU A 107 2.70 28.40 -5.90
N GLN A 108 3.02 28.72 -4.64
CA GLN A 108 4.20 28.18 -3.97
C GLN A 108 4.10 26.67 -3.76
N LEU A 109 2.94 26.16 -3.34
CA LEU A 109 2.72 24.72 -3.18
C LEU A 109 2.79 23.98 -4.51
N ILE A 110 2.24 24.54 -5.58
CA ILE A 110 2.33 23.98 -6.94
C ILE A 110 3.78 23.93 -7.40
N ALA A 111 4.54 25.01 -7.21
CA ALA A 111 5.96 25.05 -7.57
C ALA A 111 6.78 23.98 -6.83
N LEU A 112 6.47 23.72 -5.55
CA LEU A 112 7.15 22.68 -4.76
C LEU A 112 6.87 21.27 -5.25
N ILE A 113 5.63 20.97 -5.66
CA ILE A 113 5.28 19.64 -6.17
C ILE A 113 5.76 19.43 -7.60
N ASP A 114 5.84 20.47 -8.42
CA ASP A 114 6.22 20.37 -9.84
C ASP A 114 7.62 19.75 -10.01
N GLU A 115 8.54 19.91 -9.04
CA GLU A 115 9.85 19.24 -9.03
C GLU A 115 9.73 17.70 -8.98
N SER A 116 8.65 17.19 -8.40
CA SER A 116 8.39 15.76 -8.21
C SER A 116 7.70 15.10 -9.41
N TYR A 117 7.15 15.88 -10.34
CA TYR A 117 6.35 15.41 -11.48
C TYR A 117 7.16 15.01 -12.72
N ASN A 118 8.44 14.70 -12.56
CA ASN A 118 9.29 14.15 -13.64
C ASN A 118 9.11 12.64 -13.85
N GLN A 119 8.14 12.01 -13.17
CA GLN A 119 7.89 10.57 -13.19
C GLN A 119 6.50 10.25 -13.73
N PRO A 120 6.25 9.02 -14.22
CA PRO A 120 4.92 8.59 -14.64
C PRO A 120 3.89 8.77 -13.52
N GLU A 121 2.75 9.37 -13.85
CA GLU A 121 1.65 9.56 -12.93
C GLU A 121 0.68 8.37 -12.97
N MET A 122 -0.05 8.16 -11.87
CA MET A 122 -1.12 7.16 -11.82
C MET A 122 -2.37 7.75 -11.16
N PRO A 123 -3.55 7.68 -11.81
CA PRO A 123 -4.83 8.05 -11.21
C PRO A 123 -5.08 7.29 -9.92
N GLN A 124 -5.68 7.96 -8.93
CA GLN A 124 -5.91 7.34 -7.63
C GLN A 124 -6.84 6.12 -7.70
N GLU A 125 -7.86 6.16 -8.56
CA GLU A 125 -8.78 5.04 -8.77
C GLU A 125 -8.07 3.82 -9.38
N ASP A 126 -7.21 4.06 -10.38
CA ASP A 126 -6.43 3.02 -11.04
C ASP A 126 -5.41 2.41 -10.06
N ARG A 127 -4.76 3.24 -9.24
CA ARG A 127 -3.85 2.78 -8.18
C ARG A 127 -4.56 1.84 -7.21
N VAL A 128 -5.73 2.23 -6.71
CA VAL A 128 -6.51 1.41 -5.78
C VAL A 128 -6.91 0.08 -6.43
N ARG A 129 -7.33 0.11 -7.70
CA ARG A 129 -7.70 -1.10 -8.46
C ARG A 129 -6.52 -2.04 -8.64
N GLU A 130 -5.39 -1.55 -9.13
CA GLU A 130 -4.20 -2.37 -9.39
C GLU A 130 -3.60 -2.91 -8.09
N LEU A 131 -3.51 -2.11 -7.03
CA LEU A 131 -3.02 -2.59 -5.73
C LEU A 131 -3.94 -3.67 -5.14
N LYS A 132 -5.25 -3.55 -5.33
CA LYS A 132 -6.19 -4.59 -4.91
C LYS A 132 -5.94 -5.88 -5.70
N ARG A 133 -5.81 -5.79 -7.02
CA ARG A 133 -5.52 -6.94 -7.89
C ARG A 133 -4.21 -7.63 -7.47
N LEU A 134 -3.12 -6.87 -7.33
CA LEU A 134 -1.81 -7.41 -6.94
C LEU A 134 -1.81 -8.04 -5.56
N ARG A 135 -2.58 -7.51 -4.61
CA ARG A 135 -2.74 -8.15 -3.28
C ARG A 135 -3.49 -9.47 -3.35
N THR A 136 -4.49 -9.58 -4.22
CA THR A 136 -5.15 -10.87 -4.51
C THR A 136 -4.16 -11.84 -5.14
N ASP A 137 -3.43 -11.41 -6.18
CA ASP A 137 -2.43 -12.25 -6.84
C ASP A 137 -1.32 -12.70 -5.86
N LEU A 138 -0.90 -11.82 -4.96
CA LEU A 138 0.06 -12.13 -3.89
C LEU A 138 -0.49 -13.21 -2.96
N HIS A 139 -1.73 -13.05 -2.50
CA HIS A 139 -2.39 -14.03 -1.63
C HIS A 139 -2.50 -15.40 -2.31
N ASP A 140 -2.88 -15.44 -3.59
CA ASP A 140 -3.02 -16.68 -4.36
C ASP A 140 -1.67 -17.38 -4.54
N VAL A 141 -0.60 -16.63 -4.80
CA VAL A 141 0.78 -17.17 -4.90
C VAL A 141 1.24 -17.73 -3.56
N GLU A 142 0.99 -17.05 -2.44
CA GLU A 142 1.37 -17.51 -1.11
C GLU A 142 0.56 -18.74 -0.68
N MET A 143 -0.72 -18.81 -1.07
CA MET A 143 -1.56 -19.98 -0.88
C MET A 143 -1.04 -21.18 -1.68
N ALA A 144 -0.68 -20.99 -2.95
CA ALA A 144 -0.08 -22.04 -3.77
C ALA A 144 1.27 -22.51 -3.22
N GLU A 145 2.09 -21.60 -2.67
CA GLU A 145 3.35 -21.94 -2.01
C GLU A 145 3.09 -22.89 -0.82
N GLU A 146 2.14 -22.56 0.04
CA GLU A 146 1.83 -23.37 1.23
C GLU A 146 1.24 -24.73 0.85
N VAL A 147 0.38 -24.82 -0.18
CA VAL A 147 -0.13 -26.11 -0.69
C VAL A 147 1.03 -27.02 -1.11
N LEU A 148 1.96 -26.51 -1.92
CA LEU A 148 3.11 -27.29 -2.38
C LEU A 148 4.02 -27.72 -1.21
N ILE A 149 4.23 -26.84 -0.22
CA ILE A 149 5.00 -27.17 0.98
C ILE A 149 4.32 -28.30 1.77
N ARG A 150 3.01 -28.21 2.01
CA ARG A 150 2.25 -29.25 2.73
C ARG A 150 2.26 -30.58 1.98
N GLU A 151 2.10 -30.57 0.66
CA GLU A 151 2.22 -31.77 -0.17
C GLU A 151 3.61 -32.39 -0.09
N ALA A 152 4.67 -31.58 -0.14
CA ALA A 152 6.05 -32.02 0.03
C ALA A 152 6.27 -32.67 1.39
N GLU A 153 5.72 -32.07 2.45
CA GLU A 153 5.83 -32.57 3.83
C GLU A 153 5.09 -33.90 4.01
N ARG A 154 3.91 -34.07 3.41
CA ARG A 154 3.15 -35.34 3.43
C ARG A 154 3.94 -36.50 2.83
N VAL A 155 4.80 -36.23 1.84
CA VAL A 155 5.68 -37.25 1.22
C VAL A 155 7.06 -37.32 1.87
N GLY A 156 7.26 -36.68 3.02
CA GLY A 156 8.50 -36.74 3.80
C GLY A 156 9.64 -35.87 3.25
N SER A 157 9.34 -34.87 2.43
CA SER A 157 10.29 -33.90 1.89
C SER A 157 10.08 -32.53 2.55
N PRO A 158 10.63 -32.28 3.75
CA PRO A 158 10.41 -31.01 4.44
C PRO A 158 10.99 -29.84 3.65
N ILE A 159 10.20 -28.79 3.51
CA ILE A 159 10.60 -27.52 2.89
C ILE A 159 10.47 -26.43 3.94
N LEU A 160 11.54 -25.66 4.14
CA LEU A 160 11.53 -24.55 5.08
C LEU A 160 10.59 -23.45 4.58
N ARG A 161 9.62 -23.11 5.43
CA ARG A 161 8.76 -21.93 5.25
C ARG A 161 9.57 -20.64 5.40
N ARG A 162 9.10 -19.56 4.79
CA ARG A 162 9.71 -18.24 4.91
C ARG A 162 9.43 -17.64 6.30
N ARG A 163 10.29 -16.75 6.75
CA ARG A 163 10.13 -16.05 8.03
C ARG A 163 8.94 -15.09 8.03
N ASP A 164 8.63 -14.53 6.87
CA ASP A 164 7.58 -13.54 6.63
C ASP A 164 6.32 -14.16 6.01
N ALA A 165 6.12 -15.46 6.15
CA ALA A 165 4.92 -16.13 5.65
C ALA A 165 3.67 -15.64 6.41
N ASP A 166 2.58 -15.43 5.67
CA ASP A 166 1.31 -14.97 6.22
C ASP A 166 0.73 -15.98 7.21
N GLY A 167 0.49 -15.54 8.45
CA GLY A 167 -0.06 -16.37 9.52
C GLY A 167 -1.43 -16.92 9.19
N ASP A 168 -2.27 -16.17 8.48
CA ASP A 168 -3.62 -16.62 8.12
C ASP A 168 -3.55 -17.79 7.15
N ILE A 169 -2.64 -17.76 6.17
CA ILE A 169 -2.42 -18.87 5.23
C ILE A 169 -1.83 -20.07 5.98
N LEU A 170 -0.83 -19.86 6.84
CA LEU A 170 -0.20 -20.94 7.58
C LEU A 170 -1.16 -21.69 8.51
N LEU A 171 -2.13 -20.98 9.09
CA LEU A 171 -3.08 -21.54 10.04
C LEU A 171 -4.35 -22.11 9.39
N ARG A 172 -4.55 -21.93 8.07
CA ARG A 172 -5.70 -22.51 7.36
C ARG A 172 -5.73 -24.03 7.46
N ALA A 173 -6.94 -24.56 7.58
CA ALA A 173 -7.15 -26.00 7.62
C ALA A 173 -6.90 -26.63 6.24
N ASP A 174 -6.46 -27.88 6.19
CA ASP A 174 -6.22 -28.60 4.93
C ASP A 174 -7.45 -28.66 4.01
N SER A 175 -8.66 -28.66 4.58
CA SER A 175 -9.92 -28.63 3.85
C SER A 175 -10.21 -27.29 3.16
N GLU A 176 -9.50 -26.23 3.54
CA GLU A 176 -9.69 -24.87 3.02
C GLU A 176 -8.74 -24.55 1.86
N PHE A 177 -7.83 -25.48 1.53
CA PHE A 177 -6.93 -25.41 0.37
C PHE A 177 -7.46 -26.17 -0.86
N ALA A 178 -8.64 -26.79 -0.74
CA ALA A 178 -9.26 -27.64 -1.77
C ALA A 178 -9.97 -26.83 -2.87
#